data_AF-A0A161JGG4-F1
#
_entry.id   AF-A0A161JGG4-F1
#
_cell.length_a   1.000
_cell.length_b   1.000
_cell.length_c   1.000
_cell.angle_alpha   90.00
_cell.angle_beta   90.00
_cell.angle_gamma   90.00
#
_symmetry.space_group_name_H-M   'P 1'
#
loop_
_entity.id
_entity.type
_entity.pdbx_description
1 polymer ?
#
loop_
_entity_poly.entity_id
_entity_poly.type
_entity_poly.pdbx_seq_one_letter_code
_entity_poly.pdbx_strand_id
1 'polypeptide(L)'
;MARQDRRQGGSGVDRLEADTDSTDEPAEDQDDLEGHRGDTTAEPQSRKWRPFLALGTAACVLVASELTWLFWDDLMYPLGDPRACAGSDTALPDVIVAGGARLPSNATQVRYYTYEGQAVVSFVSDQVPGYLVRAHLIPDTAPPVLDREHGSAYGLGPDDSDLPEGLCGEGIRGPAWIFDLPMPPDTAGLPGVPSPGTVLVEVSADGHDALRTPARVQLTFPLVTAED
;
A
#
# COMPACT_ATOMS: atom_id res chain seq x y z
N MET A 1 51.21 5.64 -23.58
CA MET A 1 51.50 4.76 -24.73
C MET A 1 51.05 3.34 -24.38
N ALA A 2 50.37 2.67 -25.33
CA ALA A 2 49.76 1.33 -25.27
C ALA A 2 48.45 1.22 -24.44
N ARG A 3 47.37 0.55 -24.88
CA ARG A 3 47.02 -0.08 -26.17
C ARG A 3 45.48 -0.23 -26.18
N GLN A 4 44.87 0.10 -27.31
CA GLN A 4 43.50 -0.21 -27.71
C GLN A 4 43.33 -1.73 -27.81
N ASP A 5 42.15 -2.26 -27.45
CA ASP A 5 41.54 -3.34 -28.24
C ASP A 5 40.01 -3.40 -28.12
N ARG A 6 39.38 -3.59 -29.28
CA ARG A 6 37.94 -3.70 -29.56
C ARG A 6 37.45 -5.14 -29.38
N ARG A 7 36.19 -5.32 -28.96
CA ARG A 7 35.14 -6.23 -29.51
C ARG A 7 33.80 -5.68 -29.00
N GLN A 8 32.77 -5.28 -29.74
CA GLN A 8 32.04 -5.79 -30.91
C GLN A 8 31.51 -7.23 -30.81
N GLY A 9 30.17 -7.30 -30.70
CA GLY A 9 29.26 -8.45 -30.80
C GLY A 9 27.98 -8.07 -30.04
N GLY A 10 26.79 -7.87 -30.60
CA GLY A 10 26.22 -8.34 -31.87
C GLY A 10 25.16 -9.40 -31.57
N SER A 11 23.96 -9.22 -32.13
CA SER A 11 22.77 -10.11 -32.10
C SER A 11 21.86 -9.91 -30.87
N GLY A 12 20.56 -9.66 -30.95
CA GLY A 12 19.61 -9.80 -32.06
C GLY A 12 18.40 -10.61 -31.57
N VAL A 13 17.19 -10.13 -31.89
CA VAL A 13 15.87 -10.83 -31.88
C VAL A 13 15.40 -11.36 -30.49
N ASP A 14 14.15 -11.24 -30.03
CA ASP A 14 12.88 -11.42 -30.72
C ASP A 14 11.76 -10.55 -30.16
N ARG A 15 10.94 -10.07 -31.11
CA ARG A 15 9.64 -9.44 -30.95
C ARG A 15 8.61 -10.57 -30.84
N LEU A 16 8.03 -10.79 -29.67
CA LEU A 16 6.79 -11.55 -29.55
C LEU A 16 5.62 -10.57 -29.53
N GLU A 17 5.01 -10.42 -30.70
CA GLU A 17 3.63 -10.02 -30.86
C GLU A 17 2.76 -11.20 -30.39
N ALA A 18 1.91 -10.94 -29.40
CA ALA A 18 0.77 -11.80 -29.07
C ALA A 18 -0.49 -10.99 -29.36
N ASP A 19 -1.00 -11.22 -30.57
CA ASP A 19 -2.35 -10.92 -30.99
C ASP A 19 -3.38 -11.79 -30.24
N THR A 20 -4.64 -11.34 -30.33
CA THR A 20 -5.90 -12.05 -30.05
C THR A 20 -6.22 -12.23 -28.56
N ASP A 21 -7.39 -11.83 -28.07
CA ASP A 21 -8.68 -12.33 -28.55
C ASP A 21 -9.79 -11.28 -28.36
N SER A 22 -10.54 -11.06 -29.43
CA SER A 22 -11.69 -10.16 -29.50
C SER A 22 -12.93 -10.99 -29.21
N THR A 23 -13.60 -10.75 -28.07
CA THR A 23 -14.90 -11.36 -27.79
C THR A 23 -15.97 -10.63 -28.59
N ASP A 24 -16.33 -11.23 -29.72
CA ASP A 24 -17.50 -10.95 -30.55
C ASP A 24 -18.80 -11.04 -29.71
N GLU A 25 -19.57 -9.94 -29.72
CA GLU A 25 -21.00 -9.94 -29.42
C GLU A 25 -21.77 -10.52 -30.62
N PRO A 26 -22.63 -11.54 -30.45
CA PRO A 26 -23.64 -11.85 -31.44
C PRO A 26 -24.99 -11.26 -31.02
N ALA A 27 -25.36 -10.24 -31.81
CA ALA A 27 -26.61 -10.10 -32.55
C ALA A 27 -27.94 -10.46 -31.86
N GLU A 28 -28.77 -9.42 -31.79
CA GLU A 28 -30.22 -9.49 -31.76
C GLU A 28 -30.76 -10.42 -32.87
N ASP A 29 -31.61 -11.37 -32.48
CA ASP A 29 -32.51 -12.07 -33.40
C ASP A 29 -33.94 -11.74 -32.98
N GLN A 30 -34.53 -10.79 -33.69
CA GLN A 30 -35.97 -10.61 -33.80
C GLN A 30 -36.38 -11.29 -35.09
N ASP A 31 -37.19 -12.35 -35.02
CA ASP A 31 -38.22 -12.58 -36.02
C ASP A 31 -39.32 -13.53 -35.50
N ASP A 32 -40.53 -13.11 -35.84
CA ASP A 32 -41.83 -13.68 -35.54
C ASP A 32 -41.99 -15.12 -36.04
N LEU A 33 -42.87 -15.91 -35.39
CA LEU A 33 -43.76 -16.82 -36.11
C LEU A 33 -45.00 -17.21 -35.29
N GLU A 34 -46.12 -17.18 -36.02
CA GLU A 34 -47.51 -17.31 -35.61
C GLU A 34 -47.91 -18.65 -34.95
N GLY A 35 -48.94 -18.57 -34.11
CA GLY A 35 -50.16 -19.36 -34.33
C GLY A 35 -50.20 -20.81 -33.86
N HIS A 36 -50.62 -21.02 -32.61
CA HIS A 36 -51.44 -22.19 -32.29
C HIS A 36 -52.57 -21.92 -31.29
N ARG A 37 -53.78 -22.03 -31.81
CA ARG A 37 -55.06 -21.99 -31.11
C ARG A 37 -55.25 -23.32 -30.38
N GLY A 38 -54.95 -23.34 -29.08
CA GLY A 38 -55.29 -24.41 -28.16
C GLY A 38 -56.20 -23.88 -27.06
N ASP A 39 -57.50 -24.14 -27.22
CA ASP A 39 -58.53 -23.90 -26.22
C ASP A 39 -58.32 -24.88 -25.05
N THR A 40 -57.85 -24.36 -23.92
CA THR A 40 -58.07 -24.99 -22.61
C THR A 40 -58.45 -23.92 -21.61
N THR A 41 -59.74 -23.88 -21.33
CA THR A 41 -60.37 -23.28 -20.16
C THR A 41 -59.65 -23.68 -18.88
N ALA A 42 -58.81 -22.79 -18.38
CA ALA A 42 -58.41 -22.73 -16.98
C ALA A 42 -58.13 -21.26 -16.64
N GLU A 43 -59.07 -20.59 -15.98
CA GLU A 43 -58.82 -19.28 -15.38
C GLU A 43 -57.65 -19.39 -14.40
N PRO A 44 -56.53 -18.66 -14.59
CA PRO A 44 -55.55 -18.48 -13.54
C PRO A 44 -55.87 -17.16 -12.85
N GLN A 45 -56.41 -17.26 -11.64
CA GLN A 45 -56.37 -16.20 -10.63
C GLN A 45 -54.92 -15.73 -10.41
N SER A 46 -54.37 -14.83 -11.22
CA SER A 46 -52.99 -14.32 -11.00
C SER A 46 -52.90 -12.79 -10.94
N ARG A 47 -54.05 -12.09 -11.01
CA ARG A 47 -54.10 -10.62 -11.08
C ARG A 47 -53.86 -9.89 -9.75
N LYS A 48 -53.69 -10.61 -8.62
CA LYS A 48 -53.46 -10.01 -7.29
C LYS A 48 -52.01 -10.07 -6.79
N TRP A 49 -51.11 -10.82 -7.44
CA TRP A 49 -49.74 -11.03 -6.94
C TRP A 49 -48.71 -10.06 -7.51
N ARG A 50 -49.01 -9.38 -8.64
CA ARG A 50 -48.15 -8.33 -9.21
C ARG A 50 -47.84 -7.16 -8.26
N PRO A 51 -48.78 -6.59 -7.48
CA PRO A 51 -48.45 -5.52 -6.54
C PRO A 51 -47.57 -6.01 -5.38
N PHE A 52 -47.75 -7.26 -4.93
CA PHE A 52 -46.92 -7.86 -3.87
C PHE A 52 -45.48 -8.11 -4.33
N LEU A 53 -45.28 -8.53 -5.59
CA LEU A 53 -43.95 -8.68 -6.18
C LEU A 53 -43.23 -7.33 -6.32
N ALA A 54 -43.91 -6.30 -6.82
CA ALA A 54 -43.35 -4.96 -6.95
C ALA A 54 -42.95 -4.35 -5.60
N LEU A 55 -43.81 -4.53 -4.59
CA LEU A 55 -43.54 -4.08 -3.22
C LEU A 55 -42.39 -4.86 -2.59
N GLY A 56 -42.33 -6.18 -2.82
CA GLY A 56 -41.23 -7.02 -2.38
C GLY A 56 -39.89 -6.60 -2.98
N THR A 57 -39.83 -6.34 -4.29
CA THR A 57 -38.61 -5.83 -4.94
C THR A 57 -38.22 -4.45 -4.44
N ALA A 58 -39.17 -3.53 -4.24
CA ALA A 58 -38.87 -2.21 -3.70
C ALA A 58 -38.31 -2.29 -2.27
N ALA A 59 -38.88 -3.15 -1.42
CA ALA A 59 -38.35 -3.42 -0.09
C ALA A 59 -36.95 -4.03 -0.15
N CYS A 60 -36.70 -5.00 -1.05
CA CYS A 60 -35.36 -5.57 -1.23
C CYS A 60 -34.32 -4.54 -1.69
N VAL A 61 -34.68 -3.63 -2.60
CA VAL A 61 -33.75 -2.57 -3.06
C VAL A 61 -33.42 -1.61 -1.92
N LEU A 62 -34.41 -1.23 -1.09
CA LEU A 62 -34.17 -0.36 0.06
C LEU A 62 -33.28 -1.04 1.10
N VAL A 63 -33.57 -2.29 1.46
CA VAL A 63 -32.75 -3.07 2.41
C VAL A 63 -31.34 -3.31 1.85
N ALA A 64 -31.21 -3.64 0.56
CA ALA A 64 -29.91 -3.79 -0.07
C ALA A 64 -29.13 -2.46 -0.06
N SER A 65 -29.77 -1.32 -0.33
CA SER A 65 -29.10 -0.02 -0.30
C SER A 65 -28.62 0.40 1.10
N GLU A 66 -29.38 0.09 2.15
CA GLU A 66 -28.97 0.31 3.54
C GLU A 66 -27.83 -0.63 3.95
N LEU A 67 -27.88 -1.90 3.55
CA LEU A 67 -26.80 -2.85 3.81
C LEU A 67 -25.52 -2.49 3.04
N THR A 68 -25.63 -2.03 1.79
CA THR A 68 -24.47 -1.66 0.97
C THR A 68 -23.70 -0.49 1.60
N TRP A 69 -24.41 0.43 2.25
CA TRP A 69 -23.79 1.53 3.00
C TRP A 69 -22.94 1.05 4.18
N LEU A 70 -23.37 -0.01 4.89
CA LEU A 70 -22.61 -0.59 6.00
C LEU A 70 -21.31 -1.24 5.55
N PHE A 71 -21.27 -1.79 4.34
CA PHE A 71 -20.06 -2.38 3.79
C PHE A 71 -19.18 -1.36 3.05
N TRP A 72 -19.69 -0.18 2.70
CA TRP A 72 -18.95 0.80 1.90
C TRP A 72 -17.78 1.43 2.68
N ASP A 73 -17.95 1.66 3.98
CA ASP A 73 -16.87 2.19 4.84
C ASP A 73 -15.73 1.18 4.98
N ASP A 74 -16.02 -0.11 5.19
CA ASP A 74 -15.01 -1.18 5.23
C ASP A 74 -14.37 -1.44 3.85
N LEU A 75 -15.11 -1.22 2.75
CA LEU A 75 -14.58 -1.38 1.39
C LEU A 75 -13.61 -0.24 1.02
N MET A 76 -13.86 0.98 1.51
CA MET A 76 -13.07 2.17 1.19
C MET A 76 -11.91 2.41 2.15
N TYR A 77 -12.06 1.99 3.41
CA TYR A 77 -11.06 2.15 4.45
C TYR A 77 -10.77 0.80 5.09
N PRO A 78 -9.67 0.13 4.71
CA PRO A 78 -9.27 -1.12 5.34
C PRO A 78 -9.24 -0.92 6.87
N LEU A 79 -9.92 -1.81 7.59
CA LEU A 79 -9.99 -1.77 9.06
C LEU A 79 -10.63 -0.49 9.64
N GLY A 80 -11.37 0.28 8.84
CA GLY A 80 -11.94 1.56 9.21
C GLY A 80 -10.91 2.70 9.38
N ASP A 81 -9.66 2.50 8.95
CA ASP A 81 -8.59 3.51 9.05
C ASP A 81 -8.20 4.04 7.67
N PRO A 82 -8.38 5.34 7.39
CA PRO A 82 -8.03 5.91 6.09
C PRO A 82 -6.53 5.90 5.77
N ARG A 83 -5.68 5.59 6.75
CA ARG A 83 -4.23 5.44 6.58
C ARG A 83 -3.84 4.01 6.18
N ALA A 84 -4.68 3.01 6.47
CA ALA A 84 -4.39 1.62 6.17
C ALA A 84 -4.46 1.36 4.66
N CYS A 85 -3.51 0.58 4.16
CA CYS A 85 -3.48 0.10 2.80
C CYS A 85 -4.24 -1.22 2.68
N ALA A 86 -4.77 -1.49 1.48
CA ALA A 86 -5.55 -2.70 1.22
C ALA A 86 -4.74 -3.96 1.58
N GLY A 87 -5.39 -4.93 2.22
CA GLY A 87 -4.76 -6.17 2.66
C GLY A 87 -4.03 -6.10 4.01
N SER A 88 -4.06 -4.96 4.71
CA SER A 88 -3.55 -4.85 6.08
C SER A 88 -4.33 -5.78 7.01
N ASP A 89 -3.64 -6.53 7.87
CA ASP A 89 -4.25 -7.49 8.79
C ASP A 89 -4.63 -6.89 10.15
N THR A 90 -3.95 -5.80 10.55
CA THR A 90 -4.04 -5.21 11.89
C THR A 90 -4.06 -3.69 11.83
N ALA A 91 -4.97 -3.06 12.58
CA ALA A 91 -5.06 -1.60 12.63
C ALA A 91 -3.97 -1.03 13.54
N LEU A 92 -3.31 0.04 13.09
CA LEU A 92 -2.36 0.77 13.93
C LEU A 92 -3.08 1.80 14.81
N PRO A 93 -2.57 2.09 16.02
CA PRO A 93 -3.11 3.16 16.85
C PRO A 93 -2.98 4.53 16.16
N ASP A 94 -3.78 5.50 16.60
CA ASP A 94 -3.68 6.89 16.11
C ASP A 94 -2.26 7.44 16.28
N VAL A 95 -1.65 7.18 17.43
CA VAL A 95 -0.27 7.56 17.74
C VAL A 95 0.67 6.40 17.46
N ILE A 96 1.31 6.44 16.29
CA ILE A 96 2.32 5.47 15.89
C ILE A 96 3.65 5.81 16.57
N VAL A 97 4.23 4.81 17.25
CA VAL A 97 5.57 4.87 17.86
C VAL A 97 6.44 3.85 17.16
N ALA A 98 7.52 4.31 16.54
CA ALA A 98 8.48 3.47 15.82
C ALA A 98 9.90 3.91 16.17
N GLY A 99 10.78 2.94 16.45
CA GLY A 99 12.14 3.24 16.90
C GLY A 99 12.21 4.00 18.23
N GLY A 100 11.23 3.81 19.11
CA GLY A 100 11.15 4.53 20.39
C GLY A 100 10.66 5.99 20.29
N ALA A 101 10.37 6.51 19.10
CA ALA A 101 9.87 7.87 18.89
C ALA A 101 8.49 7.90 18.23
N ARG A 102 7.68 8.87 18.64
CA ARG A 102 6.42 9.20 17.94
C ARG A 102 6.72 9.85 16.60
N LEU A 103 5.93 9.50 15.59
CA LEU A 103 5.93 10.21 14.30
C LEU A 103 5.83 11.73 14.50
N PRO A 104 6.45 12.55 13.63
CA PRO A 104 6.31 13.99 13.66
C PRO A 104 4.85 14.44 13.69
N SER A 105 4.54 15.50 14.45
CA SER A 105 3.17 16.02 14.57
C SER A 105 2.64 16.61 13.28
N ASN A 106 3.52 16.97 12.33
CA ASN A 106 3.18 17.45 11.01
C ASN A 106 3.35 16.39 9.92
N ALA A 107 3.44 15.11 10.29
CA ALA A 107 3.48 14.03 9.31
C ALA A 107 2.23 14.08 8.43
N THR A 108 2.44 14.11 7.12
CA THR A 108 1.39 14.07 6.10
C THR A 108 1.54 12.82 5.26
N GLN A 109 0.50 12.49 4.49
CA GLN A 109 0.48 11.29 3.64
C GLN A 109 0.84 10.01 4.42
N VAL A 110 0.36 9.90 5.66
CA VAL A 110 0.61 8.73 6.50
C VAL A 110 -0.14 7.55 5.90
N ARG A 111 0.61 6.52 5.47
CA ARG A 111 0.10 5.27 4.92
C ARG A 111 0.77 4.12 5.64
N TYR A 112 0.03 3.04 5.90
CA TYR A 112 0.63 1.85 6.48
C TYR A 112 0.07 0.56 5.89
N TYR A 113 0.89 -0.48 5.95
CA TYR A 113 0.54 -1.84 5.63
C TYR A 113 1.02 -2.75 6.77
N THR A 114 0.15 -3.62 7.26
CA THR A 114 0.46 -4.59 8.32
C THR A 114 0.33 -6.01 7.79
N TYR A 115 1.34 -6.83 8.04
CA TYR A 115 1.39 -8.22 7.61
C TYR A 115 2.27 -9.04 8.55
N GLU A 116 1.82 -10.24 8.92
CA GLU A 116 2.61 -11.24 9.66
C GLU A 116 3.31 -10.69 10.92
N GLY A 117 2.62 -9.83 11.67
CA GLY A 117 3.19 -9.22 12.88
C GLY A 117 4.23 -8.13 12.61
N GLN A 118 4.29 -7.59 11.39
CA GLN A 118 5.09 -6.43 11.01
C GLN A 118 4.21 -5.28 10.54
N ALA A 119 4.73 -4.07 10.70
CA ALA A 119 4.14 -2.86 10.16
C ALA A 119 5.16 -2.13 9.27
N VAL A 120 4.70 -1.73 8.09
CA VAL A 120 5.40 -0.81 7.20
C VAL A 120 4.62 0.49 7.17
N VAL A 121 5.27 1.62 7.47
CA VAL A 121 4.64 2.94 7.55
C VAL A 121 5.40 3.92 6.67
N SER A 122 4.71 4.60 5.74
CA SER A 122 5.25 5.75 5.00
C SER A 122 4.63 7.05 5.49
N PHE A 123 5.43 8.11 5.58
CA PHE A 123 4.93 9.47 5.81
C PHE A 123 5.88 10.52 5.20
N VAL A 124 5.41 11.76 5.10
CA VAL A 124 6.19 12.93 4.65
C VAL A 124 6.23 13.99 5.74
N SER A 125 7.41 14.52 6.06
CA SER A 125 7.59 15.57 7.08
C SER A 125 8.83 16.43 6.82
N ASP A 126 8.83 17.67 7.29
CA ASP A 126 10.02 18.53 7.36
C ASP A 126 10.76 18.42 8.72
N GLN A 127 10.21 17.66 9.68
CA GLN A 127 10.79 17.43 11.01
C GLN A 127 11.50 16.08 11.13
N VAL A 128 11.84 15.47 9.99
CA VAL A 128 12.56 14.18 9.93
C VAL A 128 13.88 14.22 10.70
N PRO A 129 14.74 15.26 10.62
CA PRO A 129 15.97 15.29 11.42
C PRO A 129 15.70 15.13 12.92
N GLY A 130 14.71 15.84 13.46
CA GLY A 130 14.32 15.76 14.86
C GLY A 130 13.64 14.44 15.24
N TYR A 131 13.01 13.75 14.28
CA TYR A 131 12.53 12.38 14.49
C TYR A 131 13.70 11.40 14.62
N LEU A 132 14.68 11.45 13.71
CA LEU A 132 15.85 10.56 13.73
C LEU A 132 16.67 10.71 15.02
N VAL A 133 16.86 11.94 15.52
CA VAL A 133 17.52 12.18 16.82
C VAL A 133 16.72 11.58 17.98
N ARG A 134 15.40 11.80 18.04
CA ARG A 134 14.54 11.25 19.11
C ARG A 134 14.44 9.73 19.06
N ALA A 135 14.58 9.14 17.88
CA ALA A 135 14.63 7.70 17.68
C ALA A 135 16.03 7.11 17.94
N HIS A 136 17.01 7.94 18.32
CA HIS A 136 18.40 7.55 18.51
C HIS A 136 19.07 6.93 17.27
N LEU A 137 18.61 7.33 16.07
CA LEU A 137 19.14 6.85 14.78
C LEU A 137 20.28 7.71 14.24
N ILE A 138 20.37 8.95 14.70
CA ILE A 138 21.49 9.86 14.42
C ILE A 138 21.85 10.62 15.71
N PRO A 139 23.09 11.10 15.86
CA PRO A 139 23.50 11.81 17.06
C PRO A 139 22.81 13.17 17.20
N ASP A 140 22.53 13.58 18.44
CA ASP A 140 21.99 14.90 18.78
C ASP A 140 23.09 15.97 18.63
N THR A 141 23.31 16.39 17.38
CA THR A 141 24.31 17.39 16.97
C THR A 141 23.63 18.51 16.19
N ALA A 142 24.27 19.69 16.19
CA ALA A 142 23.82 20.85 15.44
C ALA A 142 24.89 21.26 14.42
N PRO A 143 24.69 21.05 13.10
CA PRO A 143 23.51 20.46 12.45
C PRO A 143 23.44 18.93 12.62
N PRO A 144 22.25 18.31 12.50
CA PRO A 144 22.12 16.86 12.43
C PRO A 144 22.93 16.30 11.26
N VAL A 145 23.73 15.28 11.50
CA VAL A 145 24.61 14.67 10.49
C VAL A 145 24.07 13.30 10.10
N LEU A 146 23.98 13.05 8.80
CA LEU A 146 23.87 11.70 8.26
C LEU A 146 25.29 11.19 8.02
N ASP A 147 25.70 10.13 8.72
CA ASP A 147 27.02 9.55 8.55
C ASP A 147 26.95 8.01 8.45
N ARG A 148 27.97 7.42 7.83
CA ARG A 148 28.02 5.98 7.61
C ARG A 148 28.23 5.16 8.89
N GLU A 149 28.46 5.81 10.02
CA GLU A 149 28.56 5.15 11.32
C GLU A 149 27.16 4.80 11.84
N HIS A 150 26.16 5.63 11.55
CA HIS A 150 24.79 5.45 12.03
C HIS A 150 23.82 4.90 10.97
N GLY A 151 24.12 5.06 9.68
CA GLY A 151 23.28 4.54 8.59
C GLY A 151 24.09 4.19 7.34
N SER A 152 23.40 3.84 6.26
CA SER A 152 24.06 3.59 4.97
C SER A 152 23.23 4.07 3.80
N ALA A 153 23.88 4.27 2.64
CA ALA A 153 23.17 4.61 1.43
C ALA A 153 22.29 3.43 0.99
N TYR A 154 21.00 3.70 0.79
CA TYR A 154 20.07 2.76 0.19
C TYR A 154 20.24 2.81 -1.33
N GLY A 155 20.26 1.65 -1.98
CA GLY A 155 20.69 1.48 -3.39
C GLY A 155 19.78 2.04 -4.47
N LEU A 156 19.08 3.16 -4.21
CA LEU A 156 18.26 3.89 -5.18
C LEU A 156 19.06 5.02 -5.83
N GLY A 157 19.10 5.01 -7.16
CA GLY A 157 19.60 6.12 -7.95
C GLY A 157 18.67 7.35 -7.88
N PRO A 158 19.12 8.52 -8.35
CA PRO A 158 18.39 9.80 -8.20
C PRO A 158 16.98 9.81 -8.81
N ASP A 159 16.74 9.00 -9.84
CA ASP A 159 15.46 8.89 -10.55
C ASP A 159 14.71 7.60 -10.21
N ASP A 160 15.26 6.79 -9.30
CA ASP A 160 14.64 5.53 -8.87
C ASP A 160 13.70 5.77 -7.69
N SER A 161 12.69 4.89 -7.57
CA SER A 161 11.80 4.85 -6.42
C SER A 161 11.48 3.43 -6.02
N ASP A 162 11.32 3.20 -4.72
CA ASP A 162 10.89 1.90 -4.17
C ASP A 162 9.63 2.03 -3.30
N LEU A 163 8.67 1.14 -3.54
CA LEU A 163 7.43 1.04 -2.77
C LEU A 163 7.33 -0.40 -2.28
N PRO A 164 7.46 -0.63 -0.96
CA PRO A 164 7.29 -1.96 -0.39
C PRO A 164 5.96 -2.59 -0.78
N GLU A 165 5.97 -3.90 -1.01
CA GLU A 165 4.75 -4.65 -1.36
C GLU A 165 3.65 -4.43 -0.32
N GLY A 166 2.41 -4.27 -0.80
CA GLY A 166 1.23 -3.97 0.04
C GLY A 166 1.12 -2.52 0.49
N LEU A 167 2.22 -1.75 0.54
CA LEU A 167 2.17 -0.33 0.86
C LEU A 167 1.58 0.46 -0.30
N CYS A 168 0.63 1.34 0.01
CA CYS A 168 -0.07 2.19 -0.93
C CYS A 168 0.45 3.63 -0.88
N GLY A 169 0.35 4.34 -2.01
CA GLY A 169 0.81 5.72 -2.15
C GLY A 169 2.11 5.81 -2.92
N GLU A 170 2.91 6.84 -2.62
CA GLU A 170 4.19 7.07 -3.27
C GLU A 170 5.33 6.32 -2.55
N GLY A 171 6.19 5.70 -3.34
CA GLY A 171 7.43 5.08 -2.87
C GLY A 171 8.46 6.11 -2.41
N ILE A 172 9.50 5.61 -1.73
CA ILE A 172 10.67 6.39 -1.37
C ILE A 172 11.51 6.65 -2.61
N ARG A 173 11.93 7.90 -2.84
CA ARG A 173 12.74 8.27 -4.00
C ARG A 173 14.22 8.33 -3.64
N GLY A 174 15.06 7.93 -4.58
CA GLY A 174 16.49 8.09 -4.44
C GLY A 174 16.97 9.54 -4.59
N PRO A 175 18.18 9.85 -4.12
CA PRO A 175 18.98 9.02 -3.22
C PRO A 175 18.31 8.89 -1.85
N ALA A 176 18.51 7.76 -1.18
CA ALA A 176 17.92 7.47 0.13
C ALA A 176 18.96 6.86 1.08
N TRP A 177 18.68 6.94 2.38
CA TRP A 177 19.46 6.33 3.44
C TRP A 177 18.63 5.29 4.18
N ILE A 178 19.29 4.26 4.70
CA ILE A 178 18.70 3.25 5.57
C ILE A 178 19.41 3.22 6.93
N PHE A 179 18.62 3.15 7.99
CA PHE A 179 19.05 3.03 9.38
C PHE A 179 18.40 1.78 9.99
N ASP A 180 19.18 1.01 10.75
CA ASP A 180 18.61 -0.07 11.56
C ASP A 180 18.03 0.52 12.85
N LEU A 181 16.82 0.09 13.22
CA LEU A 181 16.23 0.50 14.48
C LEU A 181 17.03 -0.09 15.66
N PRO A 182 17.24 0.65 16.76
CA PRO A 182 17.95 0.11 17.90
C PRO A 182 17.15 -1.03 18.53
N MET A 183 17.80 -2.15 18.79
CA MET A 183 17.20 -3.24 19.55
C MET A 183 16.99 -2.79 21.01
N PRO A 184 15.85 -3.13 21.64
CA PRO A 184 15.68 -2.91 23.07
C PRO A 184 16.84 -3.55 23.86
N PRO A 185 17.44 -2.83 24.84
CA PRO A 185 18.68 -3.26 25.49
C PRO A 185 18.54 -4.60 26.25
N ASP A 186 17.33 -4.96 26.64
CA ASP A 186 16.95 -6.20 27.32
C ASP A 186 16.79 -7.40 26.38
N THR A 187 16.77 -7.18 25.06
CA THR A 187 16.58 -8.23 24.05
C THR A 187 17.80 -8.48 23.15
N ALA A 188 18.85 -7.66 23.29
CA ALA A 188 20.06 -7.75 22.50
C ALA A 188 20.74 -9.13 22.61
N GLY A 189 20.79 -9.87 21.49
CA GLY A 189 21.48 -11.16 21.39
C GLY A 189 20.66 -12.37 21.87
N LEU A 190 19.39 -12.20 22.21
CA LEU A 190 18.50 -13.34 22.49
C LEU A 190 18.10 -14.04 21.18
N PRO A 191 18.23 -15.37 21.09
CA PRO A 191 17.80 -16.11 19.90
C PRO A 191 16.27 -16.06 19.78
N GLY A 192 15.77 -15.77 18.57
CA GLY A 192 14.34 -15.73 18.26
C GLY A 192 13.66 -14.38 18.47
N VAL A 193 14.38 -13.33 18.86
CA VAL A 193 13.84 -11.97 18.89
C VAL A 193 13.72 -11.44 17.46
N PRO A 194 12.55 -10.92 17.03
CA PRO A 194 12.38 -10.36 15.70
C PRO A 194 13.32 -9.16 15.49
N SER A 195 13.73 -8.93 14.25
CA SER A 195 14.52 -7.75 13.87
C SER A 195 13.83 -6.48 14.37
N PRO A 196 14.57 -5.50 14.94
CA PRO A 196 13.98 -4.28 15.48
C PRO A 196 13.35 -3.41 14.39
N GLY A 197 13.69 -3.68 13.12
CA GLY A 197 13.16 -2.99 11.96
C GLY A 197 14.15 -1.99 11.36
N THR A 198 13.69 -1.23 10.38
CA THR A 198 14.51 -0.31 9.59
C THR A 198 13.79 1.01 9.32
N VAL A 199 14.55 2.07 9.09
CA VAL A 199 14.07 3.39 8.68
C VAL A 199 14.76 3.77 7.39
N LEU A 200 14.00 4.00 6.33
CA LEU A 200 14.48 4.55 5.09
C LEU A 200 14.06 6.02 4.97
N VAL A 201 14.97 6.89 4.52
CA VAL A 201 14.74 8.33 4.43
C VAL A 201 15.27 8.91 3.11
N GLU A 202 14.48 9.76 2.46
CA GLU A 202 14.93 10.49 1.27
C GLU A 202 16.02 11.51 1.60
N VAL A 203 17.10 11.51 0.82
CA VAL A 203 18.18 12.49 0.90
C VAL A 203 18.27 13.35 -0.36
N SER A 204 18.85 14.54 -0.20
CA SER A 204 19.05 15.49 -1.27
C SER A 204 20.00 14.95 -2.34
N ALA A 205 19.67 15.18 -3.61
CA ALA A 205 20.56 14.86 -4.72
C ALA A 205 21.82 15.76 -4.74
N ASP A 206 21.76 16.93 -4.12
CA ASP A 206 22.80 17.95 -4.18
C ASP A 206 23.93 17.72 -3.16
N GLY A 207 23.75 16.79 -2.23
CA GLY A 207 24.74 16.44 -1.21
C GLY A 207 24.28 15.21 -0.43
N HIS A 208 25.06 14.13 -0.51
CA HIS A 208 24.72 12.80 0.00
C HIS A 208 24.45 12.72 1.52
N ASP A 209 24.69 13.80 2.27
CA ASP A 209 24.59 13.87 3.73
C ASP A 209 23.48 14.82 4.22
N ALA A 210 22.65 15.36 3.31
CA ALA A 210 21.54 16.25 3.66
C ALA A 210 20.18 15.60 3.37
N LEU A 211 19.24 15.72 4.29
CA LEU A 211 17.86 15.26 4.10
C LEU A 211 17.11 16.13 3.08
N ARG A 212 16.17 15.53 2.34
CA ARG A 212 15.18 16.34 1.59
C ARG A 212 14.26 17.07 2.56
N THR A 213 13.74 18.21 2.15
CA THR A 213 12.77 18.97 2.97
C THR A 213 11.59 19.41 2.11
N PRO A 214 10.37 18.87 2.36
CA PRO A 214 10.09 17.74 3.25
C PRO A 214 10.70 16.43 2.71
N ALA A 215 10.98 15.49 3.62
CA ALA A 215 11.45 14.15 3.26
C ALA A 215 10.34 13.13 3.45
N ARG A 216 10.27 12.16 2.53
CA ARG A 216 9.54 10.91 2.77
C ARG A 216 10.38 9.97 3.64
N VAL A 217 9.71 9.30 4.56
CA VAL A 217 10.27 8.27 5.43
C VAL A 217 9.43 7.01 5.27
N GLN A 218 10.09 5.86 5.18
CA GLN A 218 9.48 4.54 5.29
C GLN A 218 10.05 3.82 6.50
N LEU A 219 9.20 3.33 7.37
CA LEU A 219 9.54 2.61 8.59
C LEU A 219 9.08 1.17 8.42
N THR A 220 9.90 0.21 8.82
CA THR A 220 9.48 -1.18 9.03
C THR A 220 9.77 -1.52 10.47
N PHE A 221 8.83 -2.08 11.21
CA PHE A 221 9.01 -2.48 12.61
C PHE A 221 8.07 -3.63 12.99
N PRO A 222 8.44 -4.47 13.98
CA PRO A 222 7.55 -5.51 14.48
C PRO A 222 6.36 -4.89 15.23
N LEU A 223 5.17 -5.44 15.02
CA LEU A 223 4.02 -5.20 15.87
C LEU A 223 4.27 -5.91 17.20
N VAL A 224 4.21 -5.16 18.30
CA VAL A 224 4.17 -5.78 19.62
C VAL A 224 2.74 -6.25 19.82
N THR A 225 2.48 -7.53 19.54
CA THR A 225 1.25 -8.16 20.00
C THR A 225 1.31 -8.17 21.52
N ALA A 226 0.32 -7.56 22.17
CA ALA A 226 0.09 -7.77 23.58
C ALA A 226 -0.41 -9.21 23.75
N GLU A 227 0.51 -10.18 23.69
CA GLU A 227 0.24 -11.51 24.21
C GLU A 227 0.46 -11.45 25.73
N ASP A 228 -0.66 -11.67 26.43
CA ASP A 228 -0.91 -11.78 27.88
C ASP A 228 0.28 -12.03 28.83
#